data_AF-A0A9W3CDI8-F1
#
_entry.id   AF-A0A9W3CDI8-F1
#
_cell.length_a   1.000
_cell.length_b   1.000
_cell.length_c   1.000
_cell.angle_alpha   90.00
_cell.angle_beta   90.00
_cell.angle_gamma   90.00
#
_symmetry.space_group_name_H-M   'P 1'
#
loop_
_entity.id
_entity.type
_entity.pdbx_description
1 polymer ?
#
loop_
_entity_poly.entity_id
_entity_poly.type
_entity_poly.pdbx_seq_one_letter_code
_entity_poly.pdbx_strand_id
1 'polypeptide(L)'
;MHILDTGARVSAVRFPPVSNPPRRRYFIVRANLPFPKHQAKYHKELEAAIDAVDRACRLCIDVKRSLFSSKDKILQKNDQTPVTIADFGVQALVSLQLSKFFPSIPLVAEEDSLFLRENNLVSSVVSEVTAKASVGDDRLSDVDVLEAIDRGGKDAYTFCNKPATYWVLDPIDGTRGFLKGDDALYVVGLALVVDNEIVLGVMGCPNWPGDSFSDESNGTIMLSHTGCGTWTKSLQVSGDWTRRFVDACGLVNKARFCIQESQPWESLPLSSLFDVKTDSGDLHGNEIRLLPTCCGSLCKYLMVASGRASVFLLRARTERTIKSIS
;
A
#
# COMPACT_ATOMS: atom_id res chain seq x y z
N MET A 1 9.17 34.10 70.46
CA MET A 1 8.67 34.29 69.09
C MET A 1 9.91 34.50 68.20
N HIS A 2 10.63 33.40 67.97
CA HIS A 2 10.86 32.75 66.66
C HIS A 2 11.60 33.66 65.67
N ILE A 3 12.93 33.62 65.53
CA ILE A 3 13.84 32.58 64.98
C ILE A 3 13.93 32.62 63.43
N LEU A 4 15.16 32.86 62.96
CA LEU A 4 15.83 32.50 61.68
C LEU A 4 15.74 33.41 60.44
N ASP A 5 16.80 34.22 60.31
CA ASP A 5 17.77 34.21 59.18
C ASP A 5 17.59 33.09 58.14
N THR A 6 17.42 33.47 56.86
CA THR A 6 17.88 32.68 55.71
C THR A 6 18.05 33.58 54.49
N GLY A 7 19.30 33.70 54.03
CA GLY A 7 19.64 34.32 52.77
C GLY A 7 19.06 33.56 51.57
N ALA A 8 18.44 34.30 50.65
CA ALA A 8 18.01 33.78 49.37
C ALA A 8 19.24 33.50 48.48
N ARG A 9 19.74 32.25 48.52
CA ARG A 9 20.58 31.69 47.46
C ARG A 9 19.72 31.56 46.20
N VAL A 10 19.92 32.46 45.24
CA VAL A 10 19.45 32.22 43.86
C VAL A 10 20.41 31.21 43.22
N SER A 11 20.05 29.93 43.28
CA SER A 11 20.68 28.93 42.41
C SER A 11 20.26 29.22 40.98
N ALA A 12 21.13 29.90 40.23
CA ALA A 12 21.04 29.93 38.79
C ALA A 12 21.26 28.50 38.27
N VAL A 13 20.17 27.81 37.93
CA VAL A 13 20.24 26.59 37.13
C VAL A 13 20.82 27.00 35.77
N ARG A 14 22.12 26.75 35.57
CA ARG A 14 22.74 26.79 34.25
C ARG A 14 22.09 25.68 33.44
N PHE A 15 21.11 26.05 32.61
CA PHE A 15 20.76 25.21 31.48
C PHE A 15 22.00 25.09 30.58
N PRO A 16 22.43 23.88 30.19
CA PRO A 16 23.44 23.75 29.14
C PRO A 16 22.95 24.53 27.91
N PRO A 17 23.85 25.14 27.12
CA PRO A 17 23.44 25.86 25.93
C PRO A 17 22.54 24.95 25.10
N VAL A 18 21.33 25.42 24.84
CA VAL A 18 20.38 24.76 23.96
C VAL A 18 21.14 24.47 22.68
N SER A 19 21.43 23.18 22.46
CA SER A 19 22.02 22.73 21.21
C SER A 19 21.13 23.24 20.10
N ASN A 20 21.75 23.81 19.07
CA ASN A 20 21.07 24.39 17.92
C ASN A 20 19.86 23.53 17.53
N PRO A 21 18.69 24.12 17.26
CA PRO A 21 17.52 23.36 16.82
C PRO A 21 17.98 22.46 15.67
N PRO A 22 17.61 21.16 15.66
CA PRO A 22 18.02 20.27 14.59
C PRO A 22 17.60 20.96 13.29
N ARG A 23 18.58 21.20 12.41
CA ARG A 23 18.35 21.82 11.11
C ARG A 23 17.15 21.08 10.51
N ARG A 24 15.99 21.74 10.41
CA ARG A 24 14.81 21.17 9.74
C ARG A 24 15.25 20.94 8.30
N ARG A 25 15.66 19.71 8.02
CA ARG A 25 15.95 19.23 6.68
C ARG A 25 14.62 19.26 5.95
N TYR A 26 14.39 20.30 5.16
CA TYR A 26 13.27 20.35 4.24
C TYR A 26 13.49 19.27 3.19
N PHE A 27 12.89 18.10 3.39
CA PHE A 27 12.78 17.10 2.34
C PHE A 27 11.67 17.53 1.39
N ILE A 28 11.97 17.51 0.09
CA ILE A 28 11.06 17.92 -0.97
C ILE A 28 10.22 16.69 -1.33
N VAL A 29 8.94 16.70 -0.96
CA VAL A 29 7.98 15.79 -1.58
C VAL A 29 7.93 16.15 -3.07
N ARG A 30 8.27 15.19 -3.94
CA ARG A 30 8.40 15.44 -5.39
C ARG A 30 7.08 15.29 -6.15
N ALA A 31 6.03 14.76 -5.51
CA ALA A 31 4.76 14.49 -6.16
C ALA A 31 3.96 15.79 -6.33
N ASN A 32 3.83 16.28 -7.56
CA ASN A 32 2.84 17.30 -7.90
C ASN A 32 1.48 16.61 -8.05
N LEU A 33 0.49 17.01 -7.26
CA LEU A 33 -0.87 16.48 -7.37
C LEU A 33 -1.64 17.11 -8.53
N PRO A 34 -2.59 16.40 -9.16
CA PRO A 34 -3.38 16.90 -10.30
C PRO A 34 -4.44 17.94 -9.90
N PHE A 35 -4.48 18.34 -8.64
CA PHE A 35 -5.44 19.29 -8.08
C PHE A 35 -4.78 20.16 -7.01
N PRO A 36 -5.27 21.39 -6.79
CA PRO A 36 -4.65 22.35 -5.88
C PRO A 36 -4.92 22.03 -4.40
N LYS A 37 -3.99 22.47 -3.53
CA LYS A 37 -4.03 22.29 -2.06
C LYS A 37 -5.35 22.66 -1.39
N HIS A 38 -5.99 23.75 -1.83
CA HIS A 38 -7.23 24.21 -1.21
C HIS A 38 -8.44 23.30 -1.47
N GLN A 39 -8.36 22.40 -2.47
CA GLN A 39 -9.44 21.46 -2.79
C GLN A 39 -9.32 20.13 -2.03
N ALA A 40 -8.15 19.84 -1.43
CA ALA A 40 -7.85 18.56 -0.79
C ALA A 40 -7.44 18.77 0.67
N LYS A 41 -8.35 18.44 1.61
CA LYS A 41 -8.11 18.55 3.06
C LYS A 41 -6.84 17.81 3.53
N TYR A 42 -6.53 16.67 2.91
CA TYR A 42 -5.38 15.81 3.25
C TYR A 42 -4.33 15.78 2.12
N HIS A 43 -4.08 16.93 1.50
CA HIS A 43 -3.17 17.05 0.36
C HIS A 43 -1.74 16.62 0.69
N LYS A 44 -1.22 16.97 1.88
CA LYS A 44 0.16 16.66 2.26
C LYS A 44 0.34 15.17 2.56
N GLU A 45 -0.67 14.57 3.19
CA GLU A 45 -0.78 13.15 3.47
C GLU A 45 -0.78 12.37 2.16
N LEU A 46 -1.56 12.82 1.17
CA LEU A 46 -1.58 12.20 -0.15
C LEU A 46 -0.24 12.33 -0.89
N GLU A 47 0.37 13.52 -0.85
CA GLU A 47 1.72 13.77 -1.41
C GLU A 47 2.75 12.79 -0.84
N ALA A 48 2.76 12.59 0.49
CA ALA A 48 3.64 11.65 1.15
C ALA A 48 3.30 10.17 0.85
N ALA A 49 2.01 9.83 0.78
CA ALA A 49 1.56 8.48 0.45
C ALA A 49 2.00 8.07 -0.97
N ILE A 50 1.96 8.99 -1.94
CA ILE A 50 2.45 8.74 -3.30
C ILE A 50 3.96 8.52 -3.31
N ASP A 51 4.73 9.34 -2.61
CA ASP A 51 6.19 9.17 -2.55
C ASP A 51 6.57 7.84 -1.87
N ALA A 52 5.87 7.47 -0.79
CA ALA A 52 6.08 6.20 -0.10
C ALA A 52 5.74 4.99 -0.99
N VAL A 53 4.58 5.02 -1.67
CA VAL A 53 4.16 3.93 -2.56
C VAL A 53 5.06 3.83 -3.80
N ASP A 54 5.49 4.94 -4.40
CA ASP A 54 6.43 4.92 -5.53
C ASP A 54 7.75 4.21 -5.16
N ARG A 55 8.31 4.55 -4.00
CA ARG A 55 9.54 3.91 -3.50
C ARG A 55 9.32 2.44 -3.16
N ALA A 56 8.20 2.12 -2.52
CA ALA A 56 7.83 0.73 -2.22
C ALA A 56 7.72 -0.10 -3.51
N CYS A 57 7.08 0.43 -4.55
CA CYS A 57 7.03 -0.24 -5.85
C CYS A 57 8.42 -0.47 -6.46
N ARG A 58 9.32 0.51 -6.36
CA ARG A 58 10.72 0.34 -6.82
C ARG A 58 11.47 -0.72 -6.02
N LEU A 59 11.22 -0.82 -4.71
CA LEU A 59 11.74 -1.89 -3.87
C LEU A 59 11.24 -3.25 -4.37
N CYS A 60 9.93 -3.40 -4.60
CA CYS A 60 9.34 -4.63 -5.11
C CYS A 60 9.95 -5.05 -6.47
N ILE A 61 10.14 -4.11 -7.40
CA ILE A 61 10.75 -4.38 -8.70
C ILE A 61 12.18 -4.92 -8.55
N ASP A 62 12.98 -4.32 -7.67
CA ASP A 62 14.38 -4.75 -7.49
C ASP A 62 14.49 -6.10 -6.77
N VAL A 63 13.69 -6.32 -5.72
CA VAL A 63 13.62 -7.62 -5.04
C VAL A 63 13.16 -8.70 -6.03
N LYS A 64 12.13 -8.42 -6.84
CA LYS A 64 11.63 -9.36 -7.84
C LYS A 64 12.71 -9.71 -8.88
N ARG A 65 13.44 -8.72 -9.38
CA ARG A 65 14.58 -8.94 -10.30
C ARG A 65 15.67 -9.83 -9.68
N SER A 66 15.95 -9.63 -8.38
CA SER A 66 16.90 -10.45 -7.63
C SER A 66 16.40 -11.89 -7.47
N LEU A 67 15.15 -12.09 -7.06
CA LEU A 67 14.52 -13.40 -6.85
C LEU A 67 14.47 -14.29 -8.11
N PHE A 68 14.43 -13.71 -9.31
CA PHE A 68 14.52 -14.48 -10.55
C PHE A 68 15.96 -14.71 -11.03
N SER A 69 16.93 -13.97 -10.49
CA SER A 69 18.36 -14.09 -10.83
C SER A 69 19.10 -15.07 -9.90
N SER A 70 18.71 -15.13 -8.63
CA SER A 70 19.19 -16.10 -7.63
C SER A 70 18.04 -17.02 -7.21
N LYS A 71 18.30 -18.30 -6.94
CA LYS A 71 17.29 -19.24 -6.39
C LYS A 71 16.97 -18.94 -4.92
N ASP A 72 16.76 -17.67 -4.56
CA ASP A 72 16.50 -17.26 -3.19
C ASP A 72 15.07 -17.59 -2.75
N LYS A 73 14.95 -17.84 -1.44
CA LYS A 73 13.90 -18.64 -0.81
C LYS A 73 12.57 -17.90 -0.77
N ILE A 74 11.57 -18.45 -1.46
CA ILE A 74 10.16 -18.20 -1.13
C ILE A 74 9.91 -18.71 0.28
N LEU A 75 9.27 -17.91 1.12
CA LEU A 75 8.94 -18.26 2.49
C LEU A 75 7.43 -18.30 2.68
N GLN A 76 6.97 -19.11 3.62
CA GLN A 76 5.57 -19.22 4.00
C GLN A 76 5.42 -18.97 5.49
N LYS A 77 4.40 -18.20 5.87
CA LYS A 77 4.01 -18.04 7.27
C LYS A 77 3.35 -19.32 7.80
N ASN A 78 3.11 -19.37 9.10
CA ASN A 78 2.46 -20.51 9.78
C ASN A 78 1.08 -20.87 9.22
N ASP A 79 0.38 -19.91 8.62
CA ASP A 79 -0.92 -20.07 7.98
C ASP A 79 -0.84 -20.43 6.47
N GLN A 80 0.35 -20.82 6.00
CA GLN A 80 0.65 -21.19 4.61
C GLN A 80 0.49 -20.05 3.59
N THR A 81 0.32 -18.80 4.05
CA THR A 81 0.38 -17.64 3.15
C THR A 81 1.83 -17.38 2.76
N PRO A 82 2.13 -17.17 1.47
CA PRO A 82 3.48 -16.82 1.06
C PRO A 82 3.81 -15.40 1.50
N VAL A 83 5.05 -15.20 1.95
CA VAL A 83 5.61 -13.89 2.30
C VAL A 83 7.02 -13.80 1.77
N THR A 84 7.44 -12.61 1.36
CA THR A 84 8.77 -12.36 0.82
C THR A 84 9.48 -11.26 1.59
N ILE A 85 10.80 -11.13 1.37
CA ILE A 85 11.59 -9.99 1.87
C ILE A 85 10.98 -8.65 1.41
N ALA A 86 10.29 -8.62 0.27
CA ALA A 86 9.66 -7.41 -0.23
C ALA A 86 8.46 -6.97 0.63
N ASP A 87 7.65 -7.88 1.17
CA ASP A 87 6.51 -7.55 2.05
C ASP A 87 7.00 -6.77 3.29
N PHE A 88 8.02 -7.31 3.97
CA PHE A 88 8.65 -6.66 5.12
C PHE A 88 9.37 -5.36 4.74
N GLY A 89 10.09 -5.35 3.61
CA GLY A 89 10.81 -4.18 3.13
C GLY A 89 9.89 -3.02 2.78
N VAL A 90 8.75 -3.29 2.12
CA VAL A 90 7.72 -2.29 1.84
C VAL A 90 7.14 -1.75 3.15
N GLN A 91 6.77 -2.62 4.09
CA GLN A 91 6.21 -2.19 5.37
C GLN A 91 7.18 -1.29 6.15
N ALA A 92 8.44 -1.71 6.28
CA ALA A 92 9.48 -0.91 6.94
C ALA A 92 9.67 0.45 6.26
N LEU A 93 9.82 0.45 4.93
CA LEU A 93 10.07 1.66 4.15
C LEU A 93 8.91 2.68 4.27
N VAL A 94 7.67 2.22 4.06
CA VAL A 94 6.48 3.06 4.19
C VAL A 94 6.34 3.55 5.63
N SER A 95 6.59 2.67 6.61
CA SER A 95 6.53 3.03 8.02
C SER A 95 7.52 4.14 8.39
N LEU A 96 8.77 4.04 7.93
CA LEU A 96 9.82 5.06 8.13
C LEU A 96 9.48 6.39 7.45
N GLN A 97 8.95 6.36 6.21
CA GLN A 97 8.56 7.60 5.52
C GLN A 97 7.40 8.29 6.25
N LEU A 98 6.35 7.53 6.60
CA LEU A 98 5.18 8.11 7.24
C LEU A 98 5.48 8.60 8.66
N SER A 99 6.33 7.92 9.44
CA SER A 99 6.70 8.37 10.79
C SER A 99 7.49 9.68 10.77
N LYS A 100 8.25 9.94 9.70
CA LYS A 100 9.00 11.19 9.51
C LYS A 100 8.09 12.40 9.31
N PHE A 101 6.99 12.23 8.59
CA PHE A 101 6.06 13.33 8.26
C PHE A 101 4.86 13.41 9.21
N PHE A 102 4.37 12.27 9.69
CA PHE A 102 3.15 12.10 10.46
C PHE A 102 3.34 11.14 11.65
N PRO A 103 4.25 11.45 12.59
CA PRO A 103 4.59 10.53 13.70
C PRO A 103 3.41 10.22 14.63
N SER A 104 2.40 11.10 14.67
CA SER A 104 1.21 10.94 15.51
C SER A 104 0.12 10.06 14.89
N ILE A 105 0.25 9.67 13.61
CA ILE A 105 -0.76 8.85 12.93
C ILE A 105 -0.29 7.38 12.94
N PRO A 106 -1.00 6.48 13.64
CA PRO A 106 -0.70 5.05 13.66
C PRO A 106 -0.70 4.44 12.27
N LEU A 107 0.07 3.36 12.10
CA LEU A 107 0.05 2.52 10.91
C LEU A 107 -0.56 1.17 11.27
N VAL A 108 -1.43 0.68 10.41
CA VAL A 108 -2.01 -0.67 10.44
C VAL A 108 -1.48 -1.42 9.23
N ALA A 109 -0.77 -2.52 9.46
CA ALA A 109 -0.20 -3.32 8.39
C ALA A 109 -0.22 -4.82 8.73
N GLU A 110 0.10 -5.67 7.75
CA GLU A 110 -0.04 -7.12 7.89
C GLU A 110 1.11 -7.77 8.68
N GLU A 111 2.35 -7.28 8.49
CA GLU A 111 3.56 -7.98 8.94
C GLU A 111 4.01 -7.58 10.35
N ASP A 112 4.79 -8.46 10.98
CA ASP A 112 5.51 -8.21 12.24
C ASP A 112 6.97 -8.71 12.13
N SER A 113 7.84 -8.28 13.05
CA SER A 113 9.26 -8.63 12.98
C SER A 113 9.60 -10.02 13.50
N LEU A 114 8.67 -10.75 14.14
CA LEU A 114 8.94 -12.04 14.76
C LEU A 114 9.43 -13.05 13.71
N PHE A 115 8.72 -13.11 12.58
CA PHE A 115 9.08 -14.00 11.48
C PHE A 115 10.50 -13.76 10.95
N LEU A 116 10.93 -12.49 10.84
CA LEU A 116 12.27 -12.15 10.38
C LEU A 116 13.36 -12.57 11.36
N ARG A 117 13.10 -12.41 12.66
CA ARG A 117 14.02 -12.79 13.74
C ARG A 117 14.22 -14.29 13.77
N GLU A 118 13.14 -15.06 13.66
CA GLU A 118 13.19 -16.54 13.68
C GLU A 118 13.90 -17.13 12.46
N ASN A 119 13.83 -16.45 11.31
CA ASN A 119 14.40 -16.94 10.04
C ASN A 119 15.75 -16.31 9.67
N ASN A 120 16.32 -15.44 10.51
CA ASN A 120 17.59 -14.74 10.27
C ASN A 120 17.61 -13.91 8.96
N LEU A 121 16.52 -13.19 8.67
CA LEU A 121 16.33 -12.44 7.43
C LEU A 121 16.46 -10.92 7.57
N VAL A 122 16.73 -10.45 8.80
CA VAL A 122 16.76 -9.03 9.14
C VAL A 122 17.73 -8.26 8.26
N SER A 123 18.96 -8.75 8.09
CA SER A 123 20.01 -8.09 7.31
C SER A 123 19.63 -7.95 5.83
N SER A 124 18.95 -8.95 5.26
CA SER A 124 18.45 -8.90 3.89
C SER A 124 17.41 -7.78 3.73
N VAL A 125 16.45 -7.69 4.66
CA VAL A 125 15.43 -6.62 4.64
C VAL A 125 16.09 -5.25 4.83
N VAL A 126 17.02 -5.11 5.77
CA VAL A 126 17.73 -3.85 6.04
C VAL A 126 18.47 -3.36 4.80
N SER A 127 19.13 -4.26 4.07
CA SER A 127 19.83 -3.92 2.82
C SER A 127 18.88 -3.32 1.78
N GLU A 128 17.74 -3.98 1.53
CA GLU A 128 16.74 -3.52 0.56
C GLU A 128 16.10 -2.19 0.96
N VAL A 129 15.75 -2.03 2.23
CA VAL A 129 15.15 -0.78 2.75
C VAL A 129 16.15 0.37 2.67
N THR A 130 17.41 0.15 3.05
CA THR A 130 18.46 1.18 3.02
C THR A 130 18.73 1.67 1.60
N ALA A 131 18.65 0.78 0.60
CA ALA A 131 18.84 1.16 -0.80
C ALA A 131 17.73 2.09 -1.33
N LYS A 132 16.55 2.12 -0.70
CA LYS A 132 15.37 2.87 -1.15
C LYS A 132 14.94 4.01 -0.21
N ALA A 133 15.40 3.97 1.03
CA ALA A 133 15.23 5.06 1.97
C ALA A 133 15.88 6.35 1.42
N SER A 134 15.26 7.49 1.71
CA SER A 134 15.76 8.79 1.25
C SER A 134 17.18 9.05 1.73
N VAL A 135 18.09 9.36 0.78
CA VAL A 135 19.48 9.74 1.04
C VAL A 135 19.51 10.95 1.99
N GLY A 136 19.93 10.71 3.22
CA GLY A 136 20.03 11.77 4.23
C GLY A 136 20.16 11.28 5.67
N ASP A 137 19.70 10.08 6.00
CA ASP A 137 19.83 9.54 7.36
C ASP A 137 21.04 8.60 7.46
N ASP A 138 21.58 8.48 8.68
CA ASP A 138 22.60 7.50 9.04
C ASP A 138 22.20 6.10 8.55
N ARG A 139 23.17 5.20 8.32
CA ARG A 139 22.85 3.83 7.87
C ARG A 139 21.81 3.23 8.81
N LEU A 140 20.65 2.85 8.26
CA LEU A 140 19.58 2.21 9.04
C LEU A 140 20.15 0.97 9.72
N SER A 141 19.97 0.88 11.03
CA SER A 141 20.34 -0.30 11.79
C SER A 141 19.24 -1.37 11.70
N ASP A 142 19.59 -2.59 12.06
CA ASP A 142 18.63 -3.69 12.23
C ASP A 142 17.49 -3.29 13.17
N VAL A 143 17.80 -2.56 14.24
CA VAL A 143 16.80 -2.11 15.22
C VAL A 143 15.81 -1.15 14.58
N ASP A 144 16.28 -0.16 13.81
CA ASP A 144 15.42 0.84 13.16
C ASP A 144 14.42 0.19 12.20
N VAL A 145 14.86 -0.82 11.45
CA VAL A 145 14.02 -1.54 10.48
C VAL A 145 13.00 -2.42 11.19
N LEU A 146 13.40 -3.13 12.26
CA LEU A 146 12.48 -3.98 13.01
C LEU A 146 11.43 -3.15 13.75
N GLU A 147 11.82 -2.04 14.38
CA GLU A 147 10.88 -1.10 15.01
C GLU A 147 9.91 -0.49 13.98
N ALA A 148 10.40 -0.18 12.77
CA ALA A 148 9.55 0.31 11.71
C ALA A 148 8.50 -0.72 11.26
N ILE A 149 8.86 -2.00 11.17
CA ILE A 149 7.92 -3.08 10.88
C ILE A 149 6.90 -3.21 12.01
N ASP A 150 7.38 -3.32 13.26
CA ASP A 150 6.54 -3.56 14.43
C ASP A 150 5.58 -2.40 14.72
N ARG A 151 5.89 -1.16 14.30
CA ARG A 151 4.97 -0.01 14.37
C ARG A 151 3.66 -0.23 13.61
N GLY A 152 3.66 -1.09 12.59
CA GLY A 152 2.48 -1.47 11.82
C GLY A 152 1.76 -2.73 12.31
N GLY A 153 2.40 -3.48 13.22
CA GLY A 153 1.93 -4.80 13.65
C GLY A 153 0.68 -4.74 14.53
N LYS A 154 0.09 -5.92 14.79
CA LYS A 154 -1.20 -6.08 15.49
C LYS A 154 -1.21 -5.51 16.91
N ASP A 155 -0.08 -5.56 17.59
CA ASP A 155 0.07 -5.12 18.98
C ASP A 155 0.54 -3.66 19.10
N ALA A 156 0.74 -2.96 17.97
CA ALA A 156 1.35 -1.64 17.94
C ALA A 156 0.42 -0.52 18.47
N TYR A 157 -0.89 -0.72 18.40
CA TYR A 157 -1.87 0.29 18.81
C TYR A 157 -3.17 -0.37 19.27
N THR A 158 -3.86 0.28 20.20
CA THR A 158 -5.21 -0.11 20.62
C THR A 158 -6.17 1.01 20.25
N PHE A 159 -7.16 0.72 19.40
CA PHE A 159 -8.20 1.69 19.10
C PHE A 159 -9.10 1.86 20.33
N CYS A 160 -9.13 3.06 20.90
CA CYS A 160 -10.12 3.44 21.92
C CYS A 160 -11.47 3.72 21.27
N ASN A 161 -12.54 3.83 22.06
CA ASN A 161 -13.92 4.14 21.62
C ASN A 161 -14.13 5.53 20.96
N LYS A 162 -13.08 6.18 20.46
CA LYS A 162 -13.15 7.46 19.74
C LYS A 162 -12.89 7.23 18.25
N PRO A 163 -13.43 8.08 17.37
CA PRO A 163 -13.12 8.02 15.95
C PRO A 163 -11.59 8.11 15.76
N ALA A 164 -11.04 7.15 15.02
CA ALA A 164 -9.60 6.96 14.90
C ALA A 164 -9.10 7.53 13.56
N THR A 165 -7.90 8.12 13.59
CA THR A 165 -7.14 8.48 12.39
C THR A 165 -5.94 7.58 12.30
N TYR A 166 -5.80 6.83 11.19
CA TYR A 166 -4.72 5.86 11.01
C TYR A 166 -4.48 5.57 9.53
N TRP A 167 -3.24 5.17 9.23
CA TRP A 167 -2.85 4.62 7.94
C TRP A 167 -3.18 3.13 7.87
N VAL A 168 -3.61 2.63 6.71
CA VAL A 168 -3.76 1.21 6.42
C VAL A 168 -2.86 0.86 5.25
N LEU A 169 -1.99 -0.12 5.44
CA LEU A 169 -1.05 -0.61 4.44
C LEU A 169 -1.27 -2.10 4.20
N ASP A 170 -1.41 -2.46 2.94
CA ASP A 170 -1.14 -3.81 2.45
C ASP A 170 0.18 -3.75 1.66
N PRO A 171 1.29 -4.29 2.20
CA PRO A 171 2.60 -4.11 1.61
C PRO A 171 2.69 -4.74 0.22
N ILE A 172 2.12 -5.92 0.03
CA ILE A 172 1.99 -6.58 -1.27
C ILE A 172 0.67 -7.37 -1.29
N ASP A 173 -0.37 -6.71 -1.79
CA ASP A 173 -1.60 -7.41 -2.08
C ASP A 173 -1.42 -8.29 -3.32
N GLY A 174 -1.64 -9.59 -3.13
CA GLY A 174 -1.41 -10.60 -4.16
C GLY A 174 0.00 -11.17 -4.17
N THR A 175 0.61 -11.45 -3.01
CA THR A 175 1.93 -12.08 -2.88
C THR A 175 2.09 -13.37 -3.71
N ARG A 176 1.01 -14.16 -3.88
CA ARG A 176 1.01 -15.30 -4.82
C ARG A 176 1.23 -14.88 -6.27
N GLY A 177 0.63 -13.78 -6.69
CA GLY A 177 0.87 -13.17 -8.00
C GLY A 177 2.30 -12.67 -8.11
N PHE A 178 2.80 -11.97 -7.08
CA PHE A 178 4.19 -11.49 -7.03
C PHE A 178 5.23 -12.59 -7.36
N LEU A 179 4.98 -13.82 -6.90
CA LEU A 179 5.85 -15.00 -7.10
C LEU A 179 5.64 -15.76 -8.43
N LYS A 180 4.52 -15.58 -9.14
CA LYS A 180 4.12 -16.41 -10.30
C LYS A 180 4.85 -16.06 -11.62
N GLY A 181 5.66 -15.00 -11.65
CA GLY A 181 6.41 -14.57 -12.84
C GLY A 181 6.39 -13.06 -13.05
N ASP A 182 7.13 -12.57 -14.03
CA ASP A 182 7.35 -11.14 -14.26
C ASP A 182 6.08 -10.36 -14.62
N ASP A 183 5.10 -10.99 -15.28
CA ASP A 183 3.87 -10.31 -15.74
C ASP A 183 2.72 -10.37 -14.73
N ALA A 184 2.85 -11.17 -13.67
CA ALA A 184 1.79 -11.33 -12.69
C ALA A 184 1.59 -10.03 -11.90
N LEU A 185 0.33 -9.61 -11.77
CA LEU A 185 -0.02 -8.38 -11.09
C LEU A 185 0.14 -8.52 -9.56
N TYR A 186 0.36 -7.40 -8.91
CA TYR A 186 0.35 -7.23 -7.46
C TYR A 186 0.20 -5.73 -7.17
N VAL A 187 -0.23 -5.39 -5.95
CA VAL A 187 -0.47 -4.00 -5.57
C VAL A 187 0.20 -3.68 -4.24
N VAL A 188 0.89 -2.56 -4.17
CA VAL A 188 1.20 -1.89 -2.90
C VAL A 188 0.04 -0.96 -2.59
N GLY A 189 -0.71 -1.21 -1.52
CA GLY A 189 -1.93 -0.45 -1.19
C GLY A 189 -1.76 0.37 0.08
N LEU A 190 -1.97 1.68 0.01
CA LEU A 190 -1.91 2.58 1.18
C LEU A 190 -3.14 3.49 1.22
N ALA A 191 -3.79 3.59 2.39
CA ALA A 191 -4.94 4.46 2.59
C ALA A 191 -4.84 5.21 3.92
N LEU A 192 -5.46 6.39 3.99
CA LEU A 192 -5.68 7.11 5.25
C LEU A 192 -7.16 6.99 5.63
N VAL A 193 -7.40 6.55 6.85
CA VAL A 193 -8.71 6.54 7.49
C VAL A 193 -8.75 7.70 8.48
N VAL A 194 -9.83 8.49 8.43
CA VAL A 194 -10.11 9.57 9.39
C VAL A 194 -11.55 9.43 9.82
N ASP A 195 -11.76 9.31 11.13
CA ASP A 195 -13.08 9.14 11.72
C ASP A 195 -13.88 7.97 11.10
N ASN A 196 -13.17 6.86 10.87
CA ASN A 196 -13.65 5.63 10.23
C ASN A 196 -14.01 5.74 8.74
N GLU A 197 -13.72 6.88 8.09
CA GLU A 197 -13.91 7.08 6.66
C GLU A 197 -12.58 7.05 5.91
N ILE A 198 -12.52 6.36 4.78
CA ILE A 198 -11.34 6.40 3.90
C ILE A 198 -11.33 7.75 3.17
N VAL A 199 -10.38 8.61 3.51
CA VAL A 199 -10.32 9.98 2.95
C VAL A 199 -9.44 10.09 1.71
N LEU A 200 -8.46 9.19 1.57
CA LEU A 200 -7.58 9.05 0.40
C LEU A 200 -7.05 7.61 0.30
N GLY A 201 -6.64 7.24 -0.91
CA GLY A 201 -6.00 5.95 -1.19
C GLY A 201 -5.00 6.05 -2.34
N VAL A 202 -3.92 5.27 -2.25
CA VAL A 202 -2.88 5.15 -3.26
C VAL A 202 -2.62 3.67 -3.51
N MET A 203 -2.62 3.28 -4.79
CA MET A 203 -2.31 1.92 -5.24
C MET A 203 -1.16 1.99 -6.24
N GLY A 204 -0.06 1.31 -5.94
CA GLY A 204 1.05 1.12 -6.86
C GLY A 204 0.97 -0.28 -7.48
N CYS A 205 0.89 -0.35 -8.81
CA CYS A 205 0.79 -1.62 -9.55
C CYS A 205 1.95 -1.70 -10.56
N PRO A 206 3.11 -2.26 -10.17
CA PRO A 206 4.32 -2.22 -10.99
C PRO A 206 4.22 -2.93 -12.34
N ASN A 207 3.40 -3.99 -12.40
CA ASN A 207 3.24 -4.83 -13.59
C ASN A 207 1.98 -4.49 -14.39
N TRP A 208 1.39 -3.33 -14.13
CA TRP A 208 0.16 -2.93 -14.80
C TRP A 208 0.43 -2.68 -16.30
N PRO A 209 -0.21 -3.44 -17.22
CA PRO A 209 -0.10 -3.16 -18.63
C PRO A 209 -0.77 -1.81 -18.89
N GLY A 210 -0.11 -0.95 -19.66
CA GLY A 210 -0.55 0.42 -19.96
C GLY A 210 -1.97 0.50 -20.55
N ASP A 211 -2.40 1.69 -20.97
CA ASP A 211 -3.77 1.83 -21.52
C ASP A 211 -3.99 1.05 -22.81
N SER A 212 -2.91 0.74 -23.53
CA SER A 212 -2.87 -0.23 -24.61
C SER A 212 -2.16 -1.51 -24.19
N PHE A 213 -2.71 -2.67 -24.56
CA PHE A 213 -2.09 -3.99 -24.34
C PHE A 213 -0.77 -4.20 -25.13
N SER A 214 -0.40 -3.25 -25.99
CA SER A 214 0.83 -3.25 -26.80
C SER A 214 2.01 -2.51 -26.15
N ASP A 215 1.77 -1.75 -25.08
CA ASP A 215 2.83 -1.01 -24.40
C ASP A 215 3.60 -1.96 -23.48
N GLU A 216 4.93 -1.84 -23.47
CA GLU A 216 5.72 -2.46 -22.40
C GLU A 216 5.17 -2.00 -21.04
N SER A 217 5.05 -2.94 -20.10
CA SER A 217 4.45 -2.68 -18.78
C SER A 217 5.30 -1.69 -17.98
N ASN A 218 4.97 -0.41 -18.09
CA ASN A 218 5.61 0.67 -17.35
C ASN A 218 5.07 0.82 -15.92
N GLY A 219 4.13 -0.04 -15.51
CA GLY A 219 3.42 0.05 -14.24
C GLY A 219 2.58 1.33 -14.11
N THR A 220 1.78 1.38 -13.05
CA THR A 220 0.94 2.55 -12.76
C THR A 220 0.90 2.86 -11.28
N ILE A 221 0.77 4.14 -10.95
CA ILE A 221 0.31 4.60 -9.64
C ILE A 221 -1.08 5.19 -9.83
N MET A 222 -2.05 4.68 -9.08
CA MET A 222 -3.38 5.25 -8.95
C MET A 222 -3.50 5.95 -7.60
N LEU A 223 -4.09 7.15 -7.61
CA LEU A 223 -4.50 7.85 -6.40
C LEU A 223 -5.98 8.17 -6.42
N SER A 224 -6.55 8.35 -5.25
CA SER A 224 -7.88 8.93 -5.05
C SER A 224 -7.90 9.76 -3.78
N HIS A 225 -8.68 10.85 -3.80
CA HIS A 225 -8.97 11.67 -2.64
C HIS A 225 -10.44 12.08 -2.66
N THR A 226 -11.07 12.06 -1.49
CA THR A 226 -12.46 12.53 -1.30
C THR A 226 -12.66 13.94 -1.88
N GLY A 227 -13.61 14.09 -2.80
CA GLY A 227 -13.88 15.36 -3.48
C GLY A 227 -12.93 15.72 -4.65
N CYS A 228 -11.82 15.00 -4.87
CA CYS A 228 -10.87 15.30 -5.96
C CYS A 228 -10.85 14.22 -7.07
N GLY A 229 -11.52 13.10 -6.84
CA GLY A 229 -11.63 12.00 -7.80
C GLY A 229 -10.38 11.12 -7.89
N THR A 230 -10.37 10.25 -8.90
CA THR A 230 -9.33 9.22 -9.11
C THR A 230 -8.45 9.58 -10.30
N TRP A 231 -7.13 9.37 -10.14
CA TRP A 231 -6.13 9.71 -11.14
C TRP A 231 -5.07 8.63 -11.23
N THR A 232 -4.42 8.51 -12.38
CA THR A 232 -3.28 7.59 -12.58
C THR A 232 -2.12 8.27 -13.27
N LYS A 233 -0.90 7.81 -13.02
CA LYS A 233 0.28 8.12 -13.83
C LYS A 233 1.13 6.86 -14.01
N SER A 234 2.03 6.89 -15.01
CA SER A 234 3.03 5.82 -15.14
C SER A 234 3.98 5.79 -13.94
N LEU A 235 4.38 4.58 -13.52
CA LEU A 235 5.33 4.37 -12.43
C LEU A 235 6.78 4.55 -12.91
N GLN A 236 7.12 3.97 -14.07
CA GLN A 236 8.49 3.91 -14.57
C GLN A 236 8.85 5.10 -15.48
N VAL A 237 7.86 5.65 -16.20
CA VAL A 237 8.06 6.77 -17.13
C VAL A 237 7.53 8.06 -16.51
N SER A 238 8.25 9.17 -16.67
CA SER A 238 7.74 10.48 -16.30
C SER A 238 6.53 10.79 -17.18
N GLY A 239 5.36 10.91 -16.58
CA GLY A 239 4.12 11.21 -17.28
C GLY A 239 3.19 12.06 -16.42
N ASP A 240 2.26 12.73 -17.09
CA ASP A 240 1.23 13.53 -16.44
C ASP A 240 0.16 12.64 -15.81
N TRP A 241 -0.60 13.22 -14.88
CA TRP A 241 -1.75 12.56 -14.29
C TRP A 241 -2.93 12.53 -15.25
N THR A 242 -3.48 11.35 -15.47
CA THR A 242 -4.69 11.13 -16.23
C THR A 242 -5.86 10.87 -15.29
N ARG A 243 -6.94 11.66 -15.42
CA ARG A 243 -8.17 11.45 -14.65
C ARG A 243 -8.85 10.16 -15.10
N ARG A 244 -9.33 9.36 -14.13
CA ARG A 244 -10.01 8.11 -14.41
C ARG A 244 -11.49 8.18 -14.06
N PHE A 245 -12.27 7.45 -14.83
CA PHE A 245 -13.70 7.31 -14.69
C PHE A 245 -14.05 5.83 -14.80
N VAL A 246 -15.08 5.42 -14.05
CA VAL A 246 -15.68 4.10 -14.20
C VAL A 246 -16.33 3.97 -15.58
N ASP A 247 -16.54 2.73 -16.00
CA ASP A 247 -17.28 2.44 -17.22
C ASP A 247 -18.71 3.01 -17.12
N ALA A 248 -19.19 3.65 -18.19
CA ALA A 248 -20.54 4.22 -18.25
C ALA A 248 -21.61 3.17 -18.60
N CYS A 249 -21.22 1.90 -18.71
CA CYS A 249 -22.12 0.80 -19.06
C CYS A 249 -23.29 0.68 -18.07
N GLY A 250 -24.51 0.95 -18.55
CA GLY A 250 -25.75 0.83 -17.77
C GLY A 250 -26.53 -0.47 -18.00
N LEU A 251 -26.01 -1.40 -18.81
CA LEU A 251 -26.69 -2.64 -19.17
C LEU A 251 -25.86 -3.86 -18.74
N VAL A 252 -26.46 -4.75 -17.95
CA VAL A 252 -25.79 -5.94 -17.39
C VAL A 252 -25.19 -6.83 -18.48
N ASN A 253 -25.93 -7.07 -19.58
CA ASN A 253 -25.46 -7.90 -20.68
C ASN A 253 -24.34 -7.26 -21.53
N LYS A 254 -24.08 -5.96 -21.36
CA LYS A 254 -22.95 -5.27 -21.99
C LYS A 254 -21.81 -5.00 -21.00
N ALA A 255 -21.98 -5.36 -19.73
CA ALA A 255 -20.98 -5.13 -18.70
C ALA A 255 -19.82 -6.13 -18.84
N ARG A 256 -18.62 -5.65 -18.49
CA ARG A 256 -17.40 -6.45 -18.39
C ARG A 256 -17.17 -6.78 -16.92
N PHE A 257 -17.24 -8.06 -16.60
CA PHE A 257 -17.10 -8.56 -15.24
C PHE A 257 -15.66 -8.95 -14.95
N CYS A 258 -15.19 -8.66 -13.75
CA CYS A 258 -14.02 -9.31 -13.17
C CYS A 258 -14.39 -9.98 -11.85
N ILE A 259 -13.77 -11.12 -11.57
CA ILE A 259 -14.05 -11.94 -10.37
C ILE A 259 -12.73 -12.31 -9.69
N GLN A 260 -12.79 -12.78 -8.46
CA GLN A 260 -11.61 -13.29 -7.76
C GLN A 260 -11.18 -14.65 -8.35
N GLU A 261 -9.88 -14.85 -8.58
CA GLU A 261 -9.32 -16.11 -9.14
C GLU A 261 -9.76 -17.36 -8.36
N SER A 262 -9.92 -17.25 -7.05
CA SER A 262 -10.37 -18.37 -6.21
C SER A 262 -11.88 -18.60 -6.21
N GLN A 263 -12.67 -17.83 -6.97
CA GLN A 263 -14.11 -17.95 -7.09
C GLN A 263 -14.49 -18.15 -8.56
N PRO A 264 -14.67 -19.40 -9.01
CA PRO A 264 -15.07 -19.66 -10.39
C PRO A 264 -16.46 -19.07 -10.66
N TRP A 265 -16.74 -18.71 -11.90
CA TRP A 265 -18.00 -18.07 -12.29
C TRP A 265 -19.21 -18.89 -11.84
N GLU A 266 -19.13 -20.21 -11.99
CA GLU A 266 -20.16 -21.19 -11.64
C GLU A 266 -20.55 -21.12 -10.16
N SER A 267 -19.66 -20.65 -9.29
CA SER A 267 -19.92 -20.49 -7.84
C SER A 267 -20.71 -19.23 -7.48
N LEU A 268 -20.90 -18.30 -8.42
CA LEU A 268 -21.61 -17.05 -8.23
C LEU A 268 -23.09 -17.21 -8.60
N PRO A 269 -24.04 -16.61 -7.85
CA PRO A 269 -25.47 -16.76 -8.14
C PRO A 269 -25.88 -16.36 -9.58
N LEU A 270 -25.16 -15.42 -10.19
CA LEU A 270 -25.40 -14.95 -11.55
C LEU A 270 -25.13 -15.98 -12.63
N SER A 271 -24.39 -17.05 -12.34
CA SER A 271 -24.11 -18.13 -13.30
C SER A 271 -25.37 -18.87 -13.76
N SER A 272 -26.44 -18.82 -12.97
CA SER A 272 -27.74 -19.39 -13.34
C SER A 272 -28.51 -18.58 -14.39
N LEU A 273 -28.11 -17.32 -14.62
CA LEU A 273 -28.82 -16.37 -15.49
C LEU A 273 -28.02 -16.02 -16.75
N PHE A 274 -26.68 -16.06 -16.67
CA PHE A 274 -25.79 -15.61 -17.73
C PHE A 274 -24.69 -16.62 -18.03
N ASP A 275 -24.48 -16.85 -19.31
CA ASP A 275 -23.32 -17.58 -19.84
C ASP A 275 -22.13 -16.64 -19.94
N VAL A 276 -20.93 -17.16 -19.74
CA VAL A 276 -19.71 -16.36 -19.77
C VAL A 276 -18.91 -16.60 -21.03
N LYS A 277 -18.40 -15.50 -21.56
CA LYS A 277 -17.52 -15.48 -22.72
C LYS A 277 -16.26 -14.67 -22.36
N THR A 278 -15.07 -15.20 -22.64
CA THR A 278 -13.78 -14.59 -22.24
C THR A 278 -12.99 -13.96 -23.38
N ASP A 279 -13.28 -14.33 -24.63
CA ASP A 279 -12.67 -13.75 -25.83
C ASP A 279 -13.13 -12.30 -26.12
N SER A 280 -12.82 -11.76 -27.30
CA SER A 280 -13.26 -10.43 -27.74
C SER A 280 -14.43 -10.48 -28.73
N GLY A 281 -15.05 -11.64 -28.96
CA GLY A 281 -16.13 -11.82 -29.93
C GLY A 281 -17.44 -11.18 -29.51
N ASP A 282 -18.40 -11.13 -30.43
CA ASP A 282 -19.72 -10.58 -30.15
C ASP A 282 -20.47 -11.41 -29.09
N LEU A 283 -21.25 -10.72 -28.26
CA LEU A 283 -22.12 -11.32 -27.25
C LEU A 283 -23.52 -11.54 -27.85
N HIS A 284 -24.11 -12.69 -27.58
CA HIS A 284 -25.45 -13.05 -28.02
C HIS A 284 -26.33 -13.51 -26.84
N GLY A 285 -27.63 -13.19 -26.91
CA GLY A 285 -28.59 -13.63 -25.88
C GLY A 285 -28.23 -13.15 -24.47
N ASN A 286 -28.02 -14.11 -23.57
CA ASN A 286 -27.66 -13.89 -22.16
C ASN A 286 -26.16 -14.05 -21.89
N GLU A 287 -25.31 -13.98 -22.92
CA GLU A 287 -23.87 -13.99 -22.72
C GLU A 287 -23.38 -12.68 -22.10
N ILE A 288 -22.43 -12.78 -21.18
CA ILE A 288 -21.70 -11.64 -20.60
C ILE A 288 -20.20 -11.80 -20.83
N ARG A 289 -19.49 -10.68 -20.77
CA ARG A 289 -18.03 -10.68 -20.87
C ARG A 289 -17.39 -10.87 -19.49
N LEU A 290 -16.66 -11.97 -19.31
CA LEU A 290 -15.76 -12.15 -18.17
C LEU A 290 -14.34 -11.82 -18.60
N LEU A 291 -13.74 -10.82 -17.97
CA LEU A 291 -12.35 -10.47 -18.19
C LEU A 291 -11.45 -11.54 -17.56
N PRO A 292 -10.31 -11.86 -18.19
CA PRO A 292 -9.32 -12.75 -17.58
C PRO A 292 -9.01 -12.29 -16.16
N THR A 293 -9.00 -13.23 -15.22
CA THR A 293 -8.73 -12.94 -13.82
C THR A 293 -7.37 -12.25 -13.70
N CYS A 294 -7.36 -10.98 -13.31
CA CYS A 294 -6.14 -10.31 -12.92
C CYS A 294 -5.64 -10.97 -11.63
N CYS A 295 -4.41 -11.49 -11.67
CA CYS A 295 -3.73 -12.07 -10.53
C CYS A 295 -3.41 -10.94 -9.53
N GLY A 296 -4.34 -10.55 -8.66
CA GLY A 296 -4.14 -9.48 -7.68
C GLY A 296 -5.47 -9.09 -7.04
N SER A 297 -5.52 -8.99 -5.71
CA SER A 297 -6.79 -8.77 -5.01
C SER A 297 -7.31 -7.35 -5.28
N LEU A 298 -6.44 -6.34 -5.12
CA LEU A 298 -6.71 -4.93 -5.29
C LEU A 298 -6.68 -4.45 -6.75
N CYS A 299 -5.98 -5.15 -7.66
CA CYS A 299 -5.98 -4.82 -9.09
C CYS A 299 -7.37 -4.73 -9.69
N LYS A 300 -8.34 -5.47 -9.14
CA LYS A 300 -9.75 -5.44 -9.57
C LYS A 300 -10.41 -4.09 -9.31
N TYR A 301 -10.10 -3.44 -8.19
CA TYR A 301 -10.56 -2.06 -7.94
C TYR A 301 -9.96 -1.09 -8.94
N LEU A 302 -8.68 -1.29 -9.29
CA LEU A 302 -8.02 -0.48 -10.31
C LEU A 302 -8.64 -0.69 -11.70
N MET A 303 -9.05 -1.92 -12.06
CA MET A 303 -9.80 -2.21 -13.29
C MET A 303 -11.13 -1.46 -13.34
N VAL A 304 -11.90 -1.47 -12.25
CA VAL A 304 -13.20 -0.77 -12.19
C VAL A 304 -13.01 0.74 -12.22
N ALA A 305 -12.12 1.27 -11.39
CA ALA A 305 -11.87 2.70 -11.27
C ALA A 305 -11.31 3.33 -12.56
N SER A 306 -10.63 2.55 -13.40
CA SER A 306 -10.13 2.95 -14.72
C SER A 306 -11.12 2.69 -15.87
N GLY A 307 -12.28 2.10 -15.59
CA GLY A 307 -13.28 1.74 -16.61
C GLY A 307 -12.85 0.58 -17.51
N ARG A 308 -11.83 -0.20 -17.12
CA ARG A 308 -11.46 -1.45 -17.82
C ARG A 308 -12.40 -2.60 -17.51
N ALA A 309 -12.93 -2.63 -16.29
CA ALA A 309 -14.05 -3.48 -15.89
C ALA A 309 -15.25 -2.60 -15.55
N SER A 310 -16.46 -3.10 -15.83
CA SER A 310 -17.70 -2.45 -15.42
C SER A 310 -18.11 -2.87 -14.01
N VAL A 311 -17.89 -4.14 -13.67
CA VAL A 311 -18.31 -4.73 -12.39
C VAL A 311 -17.22 -5.64 -11.84
N PHE A 312 -16.88 -5.48 -10.57
CA PHE A 312 -16.15 -6.47 -9.79
C PHE A 312 -17.12 -7.22 -8.88
N LEU A 313 -17.15 -8.56 -8.99
CA LEU A 313 -17.94 -9.42 -8.10
C LEU A 313 -17.05 -10.18 -7.14
N LEU A 314 -17.40 -10.08 -5.86
CA LEU A 314 -16.81 -10.86 -4.77
C LEU A 314 -17.93 -11.44 -3.92
N ARG A 315 -18.01 -12.78 -3.86
CA ARG A 315 -18.91 -13.43 -2.91
C ARG A 315 -18.27 -13.41 -1.54
N ALA A 316 -18.90 -12.73 -0.59
CA ALA A 316 -18.48 -12.75 0.80
C ALA A 316 -18.45 -14.20 1.32
N ARG A 317 -17.34 -14.60 1.97
CA ARG A 317 -17.29 -15.88 2.67
C ARG A 317 -18.13 -15.75 3.94
N THR A 318 -19.05 -16.69 4.16
CA THR A 318 -19.96 -16.72 5.31
C THR A 318 -19.22 -16.95 6.63
N GLU A 319 -18.03 -17.55 6.58
CA GLU A 319 -17.11 -17.63 7.71
C GLU A 319 -15.93 -16.68 7.47
N ARG A 320 -15.86 -15.62 8.28
CA ARG A 320 -14.55 -15.06 8.62
C ARG A 320 -13.90 -16.11 9.50
N THR A 321 -12.99 -16.91 8.95
CA THR A 321 -11.99 -17.58 9.78
C THR A 321 -11.16 -16.46 10.40
N ILE A 322 -11.62 -15.93 11.54
CA ILE A 322 -10.73 -15.22 12.45
C ILE A 322 -9.71 -16.28 12.81
N LYS A 323 -8.49 -16.13 12.30
CA LYS A 323 -7.38 -17.05 12.55
C LYS A 323 -7.28 -17.19 14.07
N SER A 324 -7.75 -18.31 14.62
CA SER A 324 -7.53 -18.62 16.03
C SER A 324 -6.04 -18.88 16.16
N ILE A 325 -5.36 -17.98 16.85
CA ILE A 325 -3.98 -18.13 17.26
C ILE A 325 -4.01 -19.19 18.37
N SER A 326 -3.51 -20.39 18.07
CA SER A 326 -3.05 -21.35 19.08
C SER A 326 -1.54 -21.28 19.18
#